data_AF-A0A940BB38-F1
#
_entry.id   AF-A0A940BB38-F1
#
_cell.length_a   1.000
_cell.length_b   1.000
_cell.length_c   1.000
_cell.angle_alpha   90.00
_cell.angle_beta   90.00
_cell.angle_gamma   90.00
#
_symmetry.space_group_name_H-M   'P 1'
#
loop_
_entity.id
_entity.type
_entity.pdbx_description
1 polymer ?
#
loop_
_entity_poly.entity_id
_entity_poly.type
_entity_poly.pdbx_seq_one_letter_code
_entity_poly.pdbx_strand_id
1 'polypeptide(L)'
;FQTENMPDTEYIVIPEVSSERREYIPIGFLTPDILCSNKLRLMPDGTKYHFGVLISLVHMAWMRVVCGRLKSDYDYSIKIVYNNFPWPEEAEAHRAAIKKTAQGILDARALYSESSLADLYDTAAMPQELRRAHRANDKAVLAAYGLAPDMAEADIVAALMARYQALAAL
;
A
#
# COMPACT_ATOMS: atom_id res chain seq x y z
N PHE A 1 -16.73 21.59 -1.47
CA PHE A 1 -16.54 21.76 -2.93
C PHE A 1 -15.13 22.16 -3.33
N GLN A 2 -14.23 22.45 -2.39
CA GLN A 2 -12.83 22.74 -2.68
C GLN A 2 -11.95 21.78 -1.87
N THR A 3 -11.03 21.11 -2.56
CA THR A 3 -9.92 20.36 -1.95
C THR A 3 -8.66 20.94 -2.56
N GLU A 4 -7.87 21.62 -1.75
CA GLU A 4 -6.55 22.12 -2.14
C GLU A 4 -5.51 21.11 -1.68
N ASN A 5 -4.86 20.47 -2.64
CA ASN A 5 -3.78 19.52 -2.44
C ASN A 5 -2.58 20.02 -3.27
N MET A 6 -1.67 20.75 -2.64
CA MET A 6 -0.49 21.33 -3.29
C MET A 6 0.76 20.93 -2.48
N PRO A 7 1.28 19.70 -2.65
CA PRO A 7 2.50 19.28 -1.98
C PRO A 7 3.72 20.02 -2.54
N ASP A 8 4.63 20.45 -1.68
CA ASP A 8 5.87 21.14 -2.10
C ASP A 8 7.00 20.17 -2.48
N THR A 9 6.84 18.87 -2.19
CA THR A 9 7.82 17.81 -2.45
C THR A 9 7.17 16.63 -3.18
N GLU A 10 7.99 15.66 -3.61
CA GLU A 10 7.48 14.34 -4.04
C GLU A 10 6.55 13.76 -2.97
N TYR A 11 5.44 13.16 -3.40
CA TYR A 11 4.40 12.64 -2.51
C TYR A 11 3.88 11.30 -3.00
N ILE A 12 3.38 10.49 -2.07
CA ILE A 12 2.69 9.24 -2.38
C ILE A 12 1.24 9.55 -2.74
N VAL A 13 0.75 8.88 -3.77
CA VAL A 13 -0.64 8.94 -4.26
C VAL A 13 -1.31 7.57 -4.14
N ILE A 14 -2.52 7.57 -3.58
CA ILE A 14 -3.38 6.39 -3.42
C ILE A 14 -4.73 6.68 -4.08
N PRO A 15 -5.19 5.87 -5.05
CA PRO A 15 -6.54 5.99 -5.61
C PRO A 15 -7.62 5.85 -4.53
N GLU A 16 -8.61 6.76 -4.51
CA GLU A 16 -9.80 6.64 -3.63
C GLU A 16 -10.60 5.40 -4.01
N VAL A 17 -11.00 5.29 -5.28
CA VAL A 17 -11.76 4.12 -5.76
C VAL A 17 -10.91 3.27 -6.68
N SER A 18 -10.83 1.97 -6.42
CA SER A 18 -10.09 1.02 -7.26
C SER A 18 -10.75 -0.35 -7.30
N SER A 19 -10.58 -1.07 -8.41
CA SER A 19 -11.25 -2.35 -8.60
C SER A 19 -10.86 -3.37 -7.53
N GLU A 20 -11.87 -4.05 -6.97
CA GLU A 20 -11.66 -5.11 -5.99
C GLU A 20 -10.94 -6.35 -6.52
N ARG A 21 -10.83 -6.48 -7.86
CA ARG A 21 -10.19 -7.63 -8.50
C ARG A 21 -8.66 -7.61 -8.38
N ARG A 22 -8.08 -6.46 -8.04
CA ARG A 22 -6.63 -6.29 -7.94
C ARG A 22 -6.12 -6.80 -6.59
N GLU A 23 -5.03 -7.56 -6.63
CA GLU A 23 -4.33 -7.99 -5.41
C GLU A 23 -3.72 -6.80 -4.64
N TYR A 24 -3.42 -5.70 -5.31
CA TYR A 24 -2.89 -4.47 -4.69
C TYR A 24 -3.56 -3.24 -5.29
N ILE A 25 -3.88 -2.26 -4.45
CA ILE A 25 -4.22 -0.92 -4.92
C ILE A 25 -2.96 -0.34 -5.61
N PRO A 26 -3.04 0.16 -6.86
CA PRO A 26 -1.89 0.74 -7.55
C PRO A 26 -1.52 2.11 -6.94
N ILE A 27 -0.67 2.08 -5.92
CA ILE A 27 -0.11 3.27 -5.26
C ILE A 27 1.13 3.72 -6.04
N GLY A 28 1.41 5.03 -6.07
CA GLY A 28 2.57 5.58 -6.78
C GLY A 28 3.16 6.81 -6.11
N PHE A 29 4.17 7.39 -6.76
CA PHE A 29 4.75 8.69 -6.43
C PHE A 29 4.41 9.69 -7.53
N LEU A 30 4.17 10.94 -7.15
CA LEU A 30 4.01 12.06 -8.07
C LEU A 30 4.80 13.26 -7.55
N THR A 31 5.04 14.21 -8.44
CA THR A 31 5.82 15.43 -8.19
C THR A 31 4.89 16.66 -8.03
N PRO A 32 5.34 17.73 -7.35
CA PRO A 32 4.56 18.95 -7.07
C PRO A 32 3.88 19.62 -8.28
N ASP A 33 4.42 19.43 -9.49
CA ASP A 33 3.86 19.96 -10.73
C ASP A 33 2.57 19.27 -11.19
N ILE A 34 2.19 18.15 -10.55
CA ILE A 34 1.00 17.38 -10.90
C ILE A 34 -0.15 17.68 -9.93
N LEU A 35 -1.22 18.31 -10.45
CA LEU A 35 -2.42 18.57 -9.64
C LEU A 35 -3.31 17.32 -9.56
N CYS A 36 -3.55 16.86 -8.33
CA CYS A 36 -4.41 15.71 -8.06
C CYS A 36 -5.86 16.15 -7.77
N SER A 37 -6.82 15.42 -8.34
CA SER A 37 -8.23 15.62 -8.00
C SER A 37 -8.57 15.06 -6.61
N ASN A 38 -9.81 15.29 -6.14
CA ASN A 38 -10.31 14.71 -4.91
C ASN A 38 -10.46 13.18 -4.94
N LYS A 39 -10.25 12.54 -6.10
CA LYS A 39 -10.27 11.07 -6.28
C LYS A 39 -8.95 10.40 -5.91
N LEU A 40 -7.98 11.16 -5.43
CA LEU A 40 -6.72 10.68 -4.91
C LEU A 40 -6.59 11.05 -3.43
N ARG A 41 -5.91 10.18 -2.67
CA ARG A 41 -5.39 10.47 -1.33
C ARG A 41 -3.90 10.67 -1.46
N LEU A 42 -3.41 11.73 -0.81
CA LEU A 42 -2.02 12.13 -0.90
C LEU A 42 -1.37 11.98 0.46
N MET A 43 -0.13 11.53 0.45
CA MET A 43 0.77 11.57 1.60
C MET A 43 1.99 12.40 1.20
N PRO A 44 2.01 13.70 1.58
CA PRO A 44 3.23 14.50 1.56
C PRO A 44 4.33 13.83 2.38
N ASP A 45 5.60 14.05 2.02
CA ASP A 45 6.77 13.48 2.70
C ASP A 45 6.77 11.94 2.80
N GLY A 46 6.00 11.29 1.92
CA GLY A 46 5.90 9.84 1.84
C GLY A 46 7.24 9.23 1.44
N THR A 47 7.91 8.53 2.35
CA THR A 47 9.12 7.77 2.02
C THR A 47 8.83 6.42 1.34
N LYS A 48 9.86 5.82 0.74
CA LYS A 48 9.79 4.42 0.21
C LYS A 48 9.42 3.38 1.27
N TYR A 49 9.63 3.67 2.56
CA TYR A 49 9.14 2.83 3.64
C TYR A 49 7.61 2.86 3.71
N HIS A 50 7.01 4.06 3.71
CA HIS A 50 5.55 4.20 3.68
C HIS A 50 4.96 3.52 2.44
N PHE A 51 5.55 3.76 1.26
CA PHE A 51 5.14 3.08 0.03
C PHE A 51 5.20 1.55 0.15
N GLY A 52 6.31 1.00 0.65
CA GLY A 52 6.48 -0.44 0.84
C GLY A 52 5.44 -1.06 1.76
N VAL A 53 5.14 -0.42 2.90
CA VAL A 53 4.11 -0.91 3.82
C VAL A 53 2.72 -0.80 3.19
N LEU A 54 2.39 0.35 2.59
CA LEU A 54 1.07 0.59 2.01
C LEU A 54 0.77 -0.27 0.79
N ILE A 55 1.78 -0.71 0.04
CA ILE A 55 1.62 -1.62 -1.09
C ILE A 55 1.89 -3.09 -0.74
N SER A 56 1.89 -3.45 0.54
CA SER A 56 2.05 -4.82 1.00
C SER A 56 0.72 -5.57 1.11
N LEU A 57 0.79 -6.89 1.03
CA LEU A 57 -0.34 -7.79 1.28
C LEU A 57 -0.93 -7.56 2.69
N VAL A 58 -0.11 -7.22 3.68
CA VAL A 58 -0.56 -6.92 5.05
C VAL A 58 -1.48 -5.70 5.08
N HIS A 59 -1.09 -4.63 4.37
CA HIS A 59 -1.94 -3.45 4.27
C HIS A 59 -3.19 -3.72 3.42
N MET A 60 -3.07 -4.48 2.33
CA MET A 60 -4.22 -4.88 1.52
C MET A 60 -5.23 -5.72 2.31
N ALA A 61 -4.77 -6.65 3.14
CA ALA A 61 -5.60 -7.48 4.01
C ALA A 61 -6.40 -6.61 5.00
N TRP A 62 -5.74 -5.65 5.65
CA TRP A 62 -6.42 -4.68 6.52
C TRP A 62 -7.46 -3.85 5.75
N MET A 63 -7.02 -3.23 4.65
CA MET A 63 -7.84 -2.37 3.82
C MET A 63 -9.10 -3.09 3.36
N ARG A 64 -9.02 -4.32 2.86
CA ARG A 64 -10.18 -5.11 2.39
C ARG A 64 -11.24 -5.31 3.45
N VAL A 65 -10.84 -5.42 4.72
CA VAL A 65 -11.74 -5.67 5.84
C VAL A 65 -12.38 -4.39 6.35
N VAL A 66 -11.65 -3.28 6.41
CA VAL A 66 -12.12 -2.06 7.09
C VAL A 66 -12.57 -0.94 6.15
N CYS A 67 -12.17 -0.96 4.88
CA CYS A 67 -12.50 0.12 3.95
C CYS A 67 -14.00 0.19 3.65
N GLY A 68 -14.45 1.38 3.23
CA GLY A 68 -15.74 1.50 2.55
C GLY A 68 -15.70 0.82 1.18
N ARG A 69 -16.86 0.66 0.55
CA ARG A 69 -16.96 0.08 -0.80
C ARG A 69 -17.88 0.91 -1.69
N LEU A 70 -17.49 1.08 -2.95
CA LEU A 70 -18.38 1.57 -4.00
C LEU A 70 -18.94 0.37 -4.76
N LYS A 71 -20.16 -0.03 -4.43
CA LYS A 71 -20.66 -1.39 -4.70
C LYS A 71 -19.73 -2.41 -4.05
N SER A 72 -18.84 -3.02 -4.81
CA SER A 72 -17.84 -3.97 -4.31
C SER A 72 -16.41 -3.44 -4.46
N ASP A 73 -16.18 -2.42 -5.29
CA ASP A 73 -14.86 -1.81 -5.47
C ASP A 73 -14.37 -1.14 -4.18
N TYR A 74 -13.05 -1.15 -3.97
CA TYR A 74 -12.42 -0.54 -2.80
C TYR A 74 -12.66 0.97 -2.79
N ASP A 75 -13.09 1.52 -1.65
CA ASP A 75 -13.18 2.96 -1.40
C ASP A 75 -12.25 3.34 -0.22
N TYR A 76 -11.04 3.75 -0.58
CA TYR A 76 -9.94 4.02 0.32
C TYR A 76 -10.12 5.36 1.05
N SER A 77 -10.13 5.28 2.38
CA SER A 77 -10.28 6.42 3.26
C SER A 77 -9.09 6.57 4.19
N ILE A 78 -8.52 7.78 4.26
CA ILE A 78 -7.45 8.11 5.22
C ILE A 78 -7.95 7.88 6.65
N LYS A 79 -9.16 8.35 6.97
CA LYS A 79 -9.70 8.30 8.34
C LYS A 79 -10.08 6.90 8.81
N ILE A 80 -10.44 6.02 7.88
CA ILE A 80 -10.93 4.67 8.21
C ILE A 80 -9.82 3.63 8.05
N VAL A 81 -9.08 3.68 6.94
CA VAL A 81 -8.05 2.69 6.62
C VAL A 81 -6.70 3.08 7.20
N TYR A 82 -6.15 4.22 6.75
CA TYR A 82 -4.78 4.62 7.06
C TYR A 82 -4.58 4.97 8.54
N ASN A 83 -5.42 5.87 9.08
CA ASN A 83 -5.28 6.36 10.46
C ASN A 83 -5.45 5.26 11.51
N ASN A 84 -6.21 4.21 11.19
CA ASN A 84 -6.46 3.10 12.09
C ASN A 84 -5.58 1.88 11.76
N PHE A 85 -4.70 1.97 10.74
CA PHE A 85 -3.83 0.85 10.38
C PHE A 85 -2.81 0.61 11.51
N PRO A 86 -2.76 -0.60 12.09
CA PRO A 86 -1.82 -0.90 13.16
C PRO A 86 -0.42 -1.10 12.58
N TRP A 87 0.37 -0.02 12.48
CA TRP A 87 1.73 -0.02 11.90
C TRP A 87 2.68 -0.98 12.64
N PRO A 88 3.66 -1.60 11.93
CA PRO A 88 4.65 -2.45 12.57
C PRO A 88 5.62 -1.62 13.42
N GLU A 89 6.40 -2.28 14.27
CA GLU A 89 7.46 -1.60 15.01
C GLU A 89 8.60 -1.19 14.07
N GLU A 90 9.14 0.02 14.29
CA GLU A 90 10.11 0.63 13.38
C GLU A 90 11.55 0.24 13.72
N ALA A 91 11.86 -1.06 13.80
CA ALA A 91 13.25 -1.48 13.90
C ALA A 91 14.01 -1.13 12.61
N GLU A 92 15.20 -0.53 12.74
CA GLU A 92 15.95 0.03 11.60
C GLU A 92 16.24 -1.02 10.51
N ALA A 93 16.52 -2.27 10.90
CA ALA A 93 16.72 -3.37 9.97
C ALA A 93 15.48 -3.68 9.12
N HIS A 94 14.28 -3.67 9.73
CA HIS A 94 13.02 -3.86 9.01
C HIS A 94 12.72 -2.67 8.10
N ARG A 95 12.92 -1.44 8.57
CA ARG A 95 12.76 -0.23 7.77
C ARG A 95 13.65 -0.26 6.52
N ALA A 96 14.93 -0.61 6.67
CA ALA A 96 15.87 -0.70 5.57
C ALA A 96 15.49 -1.81 4.56
N ALA A 97 15.07 -2.98 5.06
CA ALA A 97 14.62 -4.08 4.22
C ALA A 97 13.39 -3.69 3.38
N ILE A 98 12.37 -3.10 4.01
CA ILE A 98 11.14 -2.66 3.34
C ILE A 98 11.45 -1.57 2.30
N LYS A 99 12.30 -0.59 2.62
CA LYS A 99 12.72 0.44 1.63
C LYS A 99 13.37 -0.18 0.39
N LYS A 100 14.21 -1.19 0.59
CA LYS A 100 14.90 -1.89 -0.50
C LYS A 100 13.92 -2.68 -1.37
N THR A 101 12.99 -3.43 -0.77
CA THR A 101 12.00 -4.21 -1.53
C THR A 101 10.97 -3.32 -2.22
N ALA A 102 10.61 -2.20 -1.59
CA ALA A 102 9.76 -1.18 -2.17
C ALA A 102 10.38 -0.54 -3.42
N GLN A 103 11.69 -0.26 -3.39
CA GLN A 103 12.42 0.17 -4.59
C GLN A 103 12.35 -0.89 -5.69
N GLY A 104 12.49 -2.18 -5.34
CA GLY A 104 12.37 -3.27 -6.30
C GLY A 104 11.02 -3.32 -7.03
N ILE A 105 9.93 -2.89 -6.38
CA ILE A 105 8.60 -2.76 -7.04
C ILE A 105 8.63 -1.63 -8.07
N LEU A 106 9.22 -0.49 -7.74
CA LEU A 106 9.36 0.65 -8.66
C LEU A 106 10.25 0.27 -9.86
N ASP A 107 11.37 -0.41 -9.61
CA ASP A 107 12.28 -0.88 -10.65
C ASP A 107 11.58 -1.88 -11.58
N ALA A 108 10.80 -2.81 -11.03
CA ALA A 108 10.03 -3.77 -11.83
C ALA A 108 8.96 -3.09 -12.71
N ARG A 109 8.30 -2.03 -12.21
CA ARG A 109 7.37 -1.23 -13.02
C ARG A 109 8.10 -0.51 -14.16
N ALA A 110 9.30 0.01 -13.91
CA ALA A 110 10.09 0.75 -14.90
C ALA A 110 10.54 -0.10 -16.10
N LEU A 111 10.54 -1.43 -15.99
CA LEU A 111 10.79 -2.33 -17.12
C LEU A 111 9.68 -2.29 -18.20
N TYR A 112 8.51 -1.73 -17.88
CA TYR A 112 7.33 -1.71 -18.74
C TYR A 112 6.81 -0.27 -18.93
N SER A 113 7.64 0.63 -19.44
CA SER A 113 7.33 2.07 -19.59
C SER A 113 6.06 2.37 -20.37
N GLU A 114 5.69 1.51 -21.34
CA GLU A 114 4.52 1.69 -22.20
C GLU A 114 3.22 1.14 -21.58
N SER A 115 3.31 0.42 -20.45
CA SER A 115 2.16 -0.17 -19.77
C SER A 115 1.60 0.78 -18.71
N SER A 116 0.27 0.87 -18.63
CA SER A 116 -0.37 1.61 -17.55
C SER A 116 -0.28 0.82 -16.24
N LEU A 117 -0.46 1.51 -15.09
CA LEU A 117 -0.63 0.82 -13.81
C LEU A 117 -1.85 -0.12 -13.80
N ALA A 118 -2.87 0.15 -14.63
CA ALA A 118 -4.01 -0.75 -14.74
C ALA A 118 -3.61 -2.09 -15.39
N ASP A 119 -2.79 -2.04 -16.44
CA ASP A 119 -2.27 -3.23 -17.14
C ASP A 119 -1.33 -4.03 -16.23
N LEU A 120 -0.42 -3.32 -15.55
CA LEU A 120 0.57 -3.95 -14.66
C LEU A 120 -0.05 -4.62 -13.43
N TYR A 121 -1.21 -4.13 -12.97
CA TYR A 121 -1.90 -4.65 -11.78
C TYR A 121 -3.16 -5.46 -12.11
N ASP A 122 -3.35 -5.84 -13.38
CA ASP A 122 -4.34 -6.85 -13.71
C ASP A 122 -3.88 -8.23 -13.18
N THR A 123 -4.76 -8.91 -12.45
CA THR A 123 -4.42 -10.17 -11.76
C THR A 123 -4.05 -11.30 -12.70
N ALA A 124 -4.52 -11.30 -13.96
CA ALA A 124 -4.14 -12.30 -14.95
C ALA A 124 -2.84 -11.90 -15.69
N ALA A 125 -2.64 -10.60 -15.92
CA ALA A 125 -1.53 -10.09 -16.75
C ALA A 125 -0.32 -9.55 -15.97
N MET A 126 -0.36 -9.46 -14.63
CA MET A 126 0.75 -8.92 -13.83
C MET A 126 2.07 -9.63 -14.15
N PRO A 127 3.10 -8.91 -14.66
CA PRO A 127 4.37 -9.50 -15.06
C PRO A 127 5.09 -10.21 -13.91
N GLN A 128 5.89 -11.22 -14.25
CA GLN A 128 6.53 -12.10 -13.26
C GLN A 128 7.49 -11.32 -12.34
N GLU A 129 8.20 -10.35 -12.91
CA GLU A 129 9.14 -9.45 -12.26
C GLU A 129 8.44 -8.62 -11.19
N LEU A 130 7.26 -8.06 -11.52
CA LEU A 130 6.45 -7.28 -10.61
C LEU A 130 5.84 -8.17 -9.50
N ARG A 131 5.33 -9.35 -9.82
CA ARG A 131 4.87 -10.33 -8.81
C ARG A 131 5.99 -10.71 -7.85
N ARG A 132 7.20 -10.95 -8.36
CA ARG A 132 8.36 -11.30 -7.54
C ARG A 132 8.76 -10.15 -6.62
N ALA A 133 8.72 -8.91 -7.11
CA ALA A 133 9.00 -7.73 -6.31
C ALA A 133 7.98 -7.56 -5.17
N HIS A 134 6.68 -7.73 -5.44
CA HIS A 134 5.63 -7.72 -4.40
C HIS A 134 5.85 -8.81 -3.35
N ARG A 135 6.05 -10.06 -3.77
CA ARG A 135 6.33 -11.17 -2.83
C ARG A 135 7.55 -10.92 -1.94
N ALA A 136 8.58 -10.25 -2.47
CA ALA A 136 9.73 -9.88 -1.67
C ALA A 136 9.38 -8.79 -0.64
N ASN A 137 8.59 -7.81 -1.03
CA ASN A 137 8.09 -6.76 -0.15
C ASN A 137 7.15 -7.30 0.94
N ASP A 138 6.22 -8.19 0.59
CA ASP A 138 5.30 -8.82 1.54
C ASP A 138 6.06 -9.58 2.62
N LYS A 139 7.08 -10.35 2.24
CA LYS A 139 7.94 -11.06 3.19
C LYS A 139 8.66 -10.10 4.14
N ALA A 140 9.15 -8.97 3.63
CA ALA A 140 9.81 -7.96 4.46
C ALA A 140 8.82 -7.30 5.45
N VAL A 141 7.59 -7.02 5.01
CA VAL A 141 6.56 -6.42 5.87
C VAL A 141 6.03 -7.44 6.88
N LEU A 142 5.71 -8.67 6.48
CA LEU A 142 5.32 -9.75 7.40
C LEU A 142 6.37 -9.98 8.49
N ALA A 143 7.66 -9.97 8.12
CA ALA A 143 8.75 -10.08 9.08
C ALA A 143 8.77 -8.91 10.09
N ALA A 144 8.43 -7.69 9.67
CA ALA A 144 8.33 -6.53 10.56
C ALA A 144 7.18 -6.63 11.58
N TYR A 145 6.18 -7.49 11.30
CA TYR A 145 5.12 -7.86 12.23
C TYR A 145 5.42 -9.15 13.01
N GLY A 146 6.55 -9.81 12.77
CA GLY A 146 6.86 -11.12 13.35
C GLY A 146 5.97 -12.26 12.81
N LEU A 147 5.38 -12.09 11.62
CA LEU A 147 4.47 -13.04 11.00
C LEU A 147 5.17 -13.95 10.00
N ALA A 148 4.62 -15.15 9.80
CA ALA A 148 5.16 -16.12 8.85
C ALA A 148 4.95 -15.67 7.39
N PRO A 149 5.90 -15.97 6.48
CA PRO A 149 5.85 -15.50 5.09
C PRO A 149 4.74 -16.13 4.23
N ASP A 150 4.15 -17.23 4.69
CA ASP A 150 3.09 -18.02 4.05
C ASP A 150 1.76 -17.95 4.82
N MET A 151 1.65 -17.03 5.78
CA MET A 151 0.46 -16.84 6.59
C MET A 151 -0.75 -16.49 5.73
N ALA A 152 -1.90 -17.13 6.01
CA ALA A 152 -3.13 -16.87 5.27
C ALA A 152 -3.67 -15.47 5.58
N GLU A 153 -4.35 -14.85 4.61
CA GLU A 153 -4.86 -13.48 4.75
C GLU A 153 -5.77 -13.30 5.98
N ALA A 154 -6.62 -14.30 6.29
CA ALA A 154 -7.49 -14.27 7.47
C ALA A 154 -6.69 -14.22 8.79
N ASP A 155 -5.57 -14.95 8.86
CA ASP A 155 -4.71 -14.97 10.06
C ASP A 155 -3.91 -13.66 10.19
N ILE A 156 -3.51 -13.06 9.07
CA ILE A 156 -2.90 -11.72 9.05
C ILE A 156 -3.90 -10.70 9.60
N VAL A 157 -5.15 -10.72 9.13
CA VAL A 157 -6.21 -9.82 9.64
C VAL A 157 -6.42 -10.00 11.14
N ALA A 158 -6.48 -11.25 11.62
CA ALA A 158 -6.64 -11.53 13.04
C ALA A 158 -5.49 -10.95 13.87
N ALA A 159 -4.25 -11.11 13.41
CA ALA A 159 -3.07 -10.54 14.05
C ALA A 159 -3.10 -9.00 14.06
N LEU A 160 -3.51 -8.36 12.96
CA LEU A 160 -3.65 -6.91 12.88
C LEU A 160 -4.75 -6.39 13.79
N MET A 161 -5.90 -7.08 13.88
CA MET A 161 -7.00 -6.71 14.79
C MET A 161 -6.56 -6.79 16.26
N ALA A 162 -5.83 -7.84 16.64
CA ALA A 162 -5.28 -7.96 17.99
C ALA A 162 -4.30 -6.82 18.30
N ARG A 163 -3.42 -6.47 17.35
CA ARG A 163 -2.50 -5.33 17.50
C ARG A 163 -3.24 -3.99 17.59
N TYR A 164 -4.25 -3.78 16.75
CA TYR A 164 -5.10 -2.58 16.80
C TYR A 164 -5.77 -2.42 18.16
N GLN A 165 -6.35 -3.49 18.72
CA GLN A 165 -6.94 -3.47 20.06
C GLN A 165 -5.92 -3.10 21.14
N ALA A 166 -4.70 -3.64 21.08
CA ALA A 166 -3.64 -3.31 22.02
C ALA A 166 -3.21 -1.83 21.92
N LEU A 167 -3.10 -1.28 20.70
CA LEU A 167 -2.75 0.12 20.48
C LEU A 167 -3.86 1.09 20.89
N ALA A 168 -5.13 0.71 20.71
CA ALA A 168 -6.28 1.53 21.08
C ALA A 168 -6.56 1.56 22.60
N ALA A 169 -5.95 0.65 23.36
CA ALA A 169 -6.09 0.57 24.81
C ALA A 169 -5.03 1.40 25.58
N LEU A 170 -4.09 2.04 24.87
CA LEU A 170 -3.07 2.95 25.41
C LEU A 170 -3.62 4.38 25.57
#